data_AF-A0A168H699-F1
#
_entry.id   AF-A0A168H699-F1
#
_cell.length_a   1.000
_cell.length_b   1.000
_cell.length_c   1.000
_cell.angle_alpha   90.00
_cell.angle_beta   90.00
_cell.angle_gamma   90.00
#
_symmetry.space_group_name_H-M   'P 1'
#
loop_
_entity.id
_entity.type
_entity.pdbx_description
1 polymer ?
#
loop_
_entity_poly.entity_id
_entity_poly.type
_entity_poly.pdbx_seq_one_letter_code
_entity_poly.pdbx_strand_id
1 'polypeptide(L)'
;MAFRFNWPEFDDEFYVEAKSQLETAMNKGNKPSVIVDHITVKELHMGTQPPELEILEIGELGNDKFRGIFKLTYAGDAYIEVQTKVQANPMHAKASELPRHSRPSILAADQPLVVPMILRISDLKLRGIVVLVVSKTKGVTLVFKNDPLESIRVSSTFDSVSILRDFLQRQIEAQLRNLLQEDLPVMIHNLSLRYI
;
A
#
# COMPACT_ATOMS: atom_id res chain seq x y z
N MET A 1 21.34 6.61 -18.47
CA MET A 1 20.29 7.00 -19.44
C MET A 1 18.96 6.81 -18.74
N ALA A 2 18.15 7.87 -18.63
CA ALA A 2 16.85 7.82 -17.96
C ALA A 2 15.73 7.63 -18.99
N PHE A 3 14.79 6.73 -18.72
CA PHE A 3 13.56 6.66 -19.52
C PHE A 3 12.71 7.90 -19.27
N ARG A 4 12.23 8.52 -20.35
CA ARG A 4 11.19 9.55 -20.26
C ARG A 4 9.83 8.88 -20.31
N PHE A 5 9.21 8.71 -19.16
CA PHE A 5 7.80 8.32 -19.10
C PHE A 5 6.95 9.50 -19.53
N ASN A 6 6.10 9.29 -20.54
CA ASN A 6 4.95 10.15 -20.71
C ASN A 6 3.95 9.72 -19.63
N TRP A 7 3.61 10.63 -18.73
CA TRP A 7 2.69 10.36 -17.62
C TRP A 7 1.32 10.95 -17.99
N PRO A 8 0.48 10.21 -18.73
CA PRO A 8 -0.80 10.71 -19.16
C PRO A 8 -1.75 10.86 -17.96
N GLU A 9 -2.84 11.59 -18.16
CA GLU A 9 -4.02 11.41 -17.33
C GLU A 9 -4.49 9.95 -17.49
N PHE A 10 -4.60 9.23 -16.39
CA PHE A 10 -5.08 7.85 -16.42
C PHE A 10 -6.59 7.86 -16.68
N ASP A 11 -7.08 6.86 -17.41
CA ASP A 11 -8.51 6.74 -17.67
C ASP A 11 -9.30 6.52 -16.37
N ASP A 12 -10.54 7.02 -16.31
CA ASP A 12 -11.43 6.84 -15.16
C ASP A 12 -11.64 5.34 -14.83
N GLU A 13 -11.66 4.49 -15.86
CA GLU A 13 -11.77 3.02 -15.69
C GLU A 13 -10.55 2.44 -14.95
N PHE A 14 -9.35 2.96 -15.22
CA PHE A 14 -8.14 2.57 -14.50
C PHE A 14 -8.21 3.00 -13.04
N TYR A 15 -8.71 4.20 -12.73
CA TYR A 15 -8.87 4.64 -11.34
C TYR A 15 -9.87 3.77 -10.57
N VAL A 16 -10.98 3.37 -11.20
CA VAL A 16 -11.97 2.46 -10.59
C VAL A 16 -11.35 1.10 -10.30
N GLU A 17 -10.62 0.53 -11.26
CA GLU A 17 -9.96 -0.76 -11.08
C GLU A 17 -8.85 -0.69 -10.02
N ALA A 18 -8.01 0.35 -10.07
CA ALA A 18 -6.94 0.55 -9.10
C ALA A 18 -7.49 0.73 -7.68
N LYS A 19 -8.60 1.46 -7.51
CA LYS A 19 -9.30 1.56 -6.21
C LYS A 19 -9.78 0.18 -5.75
N SER A 20 -10.46 -0.58 -6.60
CA SER A 20 -10.99 -1.91 -6.22
C SER A 20 -9.88 -2.91 -5.88
N GLN A 21 -8.79 -2.91 -6.65
CA GLN A 21 -7.62 -3.76 -6.38
C GLN A 21 -6.94 -3.36 -5.08
N LEU A 22 -6.76 -2.05 -4.85
CA LEU A 22 -6.14 -1.53 -3.63
C LEU A 22 -7.01 -1.77 -2.40
N GLU A 23 -8.33 -1.62 -2.50
CA GLU A 23 -9.28 -2.01 -1.45
C GLU A 23 -9.17 -3.50 -1.14
N THR A 24 -9.17 -4.35 -2.18
CA THR A 24 -9.05 -5.80 -2.01
C THR A 24 -7.74 -6.14 -1.30
N ALA A 25 -6.63 -5.56 -1.73
CA ALA A 25 -5.32 -5.85 -1.22
C ALA A 25 -5.11 -5.30 0.21
N MET A 26 -5.58 -4.09 0.51
CA MET A 26 -5.55 -3.53 1.87
C MET A 26 -6.43 -4.31 2.86
N ASN A 27 -7.54 -4.90 2.40
CA ASN A 27 -8.38 -5.77 3.23
C ASN A 27 -7.87 -7.22 3.29
N LYS A 28 -6.97 -7.61 2.38
CA LYS A 28 -6.32 -8.93 2.34
C LYS A 28 -5.09 -8.91 3.24
N GLY A 29 -5.30 -9.18 4.53
CA GLY A 29 -4.21 -9.25 5.51
C GLY A 29 -4.72 -9.38 6.94
N ASN A 30 -3.80 -9.62 7.87
CA ASN A 30 -4.15 -9.60 9.29
C ASN A 30 -4.37 -8.14 9.71
N LYS A 31 -5.63 -7.72 9.77
CA LYS A 31 -5.99 -6.38 10.23
C LYS A 31 -5.42 -6.17 11.63
N PRO A 32 -4.73 -5.06 11.90
CA PRO A 32 -4.30 -4.77 13.26
C PRO A 32 -5.53 -4.72 14.17
N SER A 33 -5.42 -5.21 15.41
CA SER A 33 -6.52 -5.26 16.38
C SER A 33 -7.20 -3.91 16.66
N VAL A 34 -6.53 -2.82 16.28
CA VAL A 34 -7.01 -1.44 16.39
C VAL A 34 -7.97 -1.05 15.25
N ILE A 35 -7.84 -1.65 14.06
CA ILE A 35 -8.71 -1.41 12.90
C ILE A 35 -9.79 -2.49 12.89
N VAL A 36 -11.02 -2.09 13.19
CA VAL A 36 -12.15 -3.02 13.39
C VAL A 36 -12.97 -3.21 12.11
N ASP A 37 -12.94 -2.24 11.20
CA ASP A 37 -13.84 -2.21 10.04
C ASP A 37 -13.11 -2.29 8.70
N HIS A 38 -13.88 -2.45 7.63
CA HIS A 38 -13.44 -2.46 6.24
C HIS A 38 -12.73 -1.14 5.88
N ILE A 39 -11.67 -1.27 5.08
CA ILE A 39 -10.90 -0.15 4.57
C ILE A 39 -11.47 0.22 3.20
N THR A 40 -11.98 1.44 3.05
CA THR A 40 -12.58 1.95 1.81
C THR A 40 -11.72 3.07 1.24
N VAL A 41 -11.40 3.01 -0.06
CA VAL A 41 -10.60 4.03 -0.74
C VAL A 41 -11.52 5.13 -1.24
N LYS A 42 -11.43 6.30 -0.61
CA LYS A 42 -12.25 7.45 -0.96
C LYS A 42 -11.68 8.15 -2.19
N GLU A 43 -10.37 8.40 -2.17
CA GLU A 43 -9.68 9.12 -3.23
C GLU A 43 -8.33 8.49 -3.55
N LEU A 44 -7.97 8.44 -4.83
CA LEU A 44 -6.71 7.89 -5.33
C LEU A 44 -6.19 8.83 -6.41
N HIS A 45 -4.99 9.37 -6.19
CA HIS A 45 -4.28 10.20 -7.15
C HIS A 45 -2.90 9.63 -7.39
N MET A 46 -2.59 9.35 -8.66
CA MET A 46 -1.29 8.81 -9.08
C MET A 46 -0.20 9.89 -9.20
N GLY A 47 -0.56 11.14 -8.94
CA GLY A 47 0.34 12.29 -9.04
C GLY A 47 0.60 12.70 -10.49
N THR A 48 1.33 13.79 -10.64
CA THR A 48 1.71 14.40 -11.93
C THR A 48 3.15 14.03 -12.31
N GLN A 49 3.94 13.58 -11.34
CA GLN A 49 5.36 13.29 -11.52
C GLN A 49 5.59 11.80 -11.80
N PRO A 50 6.22 11.43 -12.92
CA PRO A 50 6.54 10.04 -13.22
C PRO A 50 7.71 9.51 -12.37
N PRO A 51 7.80 8.19 -12.18
CA PRO A 51 9.00 7.54 -11.67
C PRO A 51 10.16 7.63 -12.66
N GLU A 52 11.37 7.71 -12.12
CA GLU A 52 12.61 7.55 -12.88
C GLU A 52 12.99 6.06 -12.92
N LEU A 53 13.24 5.54 -14.13
CA LEU A 53 13.85 4.22 -14.30
C LEU A 53 15.23 4.35 -14.95
N GLU A 54 16.22 3.77 -14.28
CA GLU A 54 17.59 3.62 -14.77
C GLU A 54 17.83 2.16 -15.16
N ILE A 55 18.43 1.93 -16.32
CA ILE A 55 18.82 0.58 -16.74
C ILE A 55 20.09 0.19 -15.98
N LEU A 56 20.04 -0.91 -15.24
CA LEU A 56 21.23 -1.50 -14.63
C LEU A 56 21.83 -2.55 -15.56
N GLU A 57 21.00 -3.48 -16.02
CA GLU A 57 21.45 -4.61 -16.84
C GLU A 57 20.34 -5.06 -17.78
N ILE A 58 20.69 -5.39 -19.01
CA ILE A 58 19.79 -6.06 -19.95
C ILE A 58 20.29 -7.48 -20.06
N GLY A 59 19.50 -8.44 -19.55
CA GLY A 59 19.91 -9.84 -19.50
C GLY A 59 19.68 -10.54 -20.83
N GLU A 60 18.43 -10.55 -21.30
CA GLU A 60 18.06 -11.22 -22.54
C GLU A 60 17.20 -10.29 -23.38
N LEU A 61 17.61 -10.06 -24.63
CA LEU A 61 16.88 -9.28 -25.62
C LEU A 61 16.66 -10.18 -26.83
N GLY A 62 15.52 -10.86 -26.85
CA GLY A 62 15.07 -11.69 -27.97
C GLY A 62 13.78 -11.13 -28.59
N ASN A 63 13.40 -11.67 -29.75
CA ASN A 63 12.18 -11.26 -30.46
C ASN A 63 10.88 -11.58 -29.69
N ASP A 64 10.92 -12.55 -28.77
CA ASP A 64 9.76 -13.04 -28.02
C ASP A 64 9.85 -12.77 -26.51
N LYS A 65 11.06 -12.54 -26.00
CA LYS A 65 11.35 -12.40 -24.57
C LYS A 65 12.32 -11.25 -24.33
N PHE A 66 12.00 -10.46 -23.33
CA PHE A 66 12.86 -9.40 -22.82
C PHE A 66 13.00 -9.56 -21.32
N ARG A 67 14.24 -9.53 -20.84
CA ARG A 67 14.56 -9.52 -19.42
C ARG A 67 15.51 -8.36 -19.13
N GLY A 68 15.03 -7.40 -18.35
CA GLY A 68 15.82 -6.25 -17.91
C GLY A 68 15.80 -6.11 -16.41
N ILE A 69 16.90 -5.59 -15.87
CA ILE A 69 17.04 -5.17 -14.47
C ILE A 69 17.15 -3.65 -14.47
N PHE A 70 16.24 -3.02 -13.76
CA PHE A 70 16.12 -1.58 -13.68
C PHE A 70 16.20 -1.12 -12.23
N LYS A 71 16.70 0.08 -12.00
CA LYS A 71 16.57 0.79 -10.75
C LYS A 71 15.41 1.77 -10.89
N LEU A 72 14.35 1.53 -10.13
CA LEU A 72 13.17 2.37 -10.01
C LEU A 72 13.39 3.35 -8.86
N THR A 73 13.23 4.64 -9.14
CA THR A 73 13.16 5.70 -8.14
C THR A 73 11.87 6.48 -8.35
N TYR A 74 11.02 6.55 -7.34
CA TYR A 74 9.80 7.34 -7.36
C TYR A 74 9.82 8.31 -6.19
N ALA A 75 9.61 9.58 -6.49
CA ALA A 75 9.52 10.65 -5.49
C ALA A 75 8.46 11.66 -5.95
N GLY A 76 7.24 11.17 -6.19
CA GLY A 76 6.14 11.97 -6.72
C GLY A 76 5.17 12.47 -5.65
N ASP A 77 4.10 13.07 -6.16
CA ASP A 77 2.99 13.71 -5.44
C ASP A 77 1.75 12.82 -5.33
N ALA A 78 1.88 11.51 -5.58
CA ALA A 78 0.78 10.56 -5.39
C ALA A 78 0.27 10.57 -3.95
N TYR A 79 -1.05 10.52 -3.81
CA TYR A 79 -1.69 10.40 -2.52
C TYR A 79 -2.93 9.52 -2.59
N ILE A 80 -3.26 8.91 -1.47
CA ILE A 80 -4.42 8.04 -1.31
C ILE A 80 -5.15 8.47 -0.04
N GLU A 81 -6.44 8.75 -0.16
CA GLU A 81 -7.33 9.00 0.97
C GLU A 81 -8.20 7.78 1.21
N VAL A 82 -8.11 7.26 2.43
CA VAL A 82 -8.73 6.02 2.84
C VAL A 82 -9.57 6.26 4.09
N GLN A 83 -10.78 5.73 4.10
CA GLN A 83 -11.68 5.79 5.24
C GLN A 83 -11.72 4.42 5.92
N THR A 84 -11.59 4.42 7.24
CA THR A 84 -11.68 3.21 8.06
C THR A 84 -12.34 3.51 9.40
N LYS A 85 -12.64 2.49 10.20
CA LYS A 85 -13.08 2.68 11.59
C LYS A 85 -12.09 2.03 12.56
N VAL A 86 -11.81 2.77 13.62
CA VAL A 86 -10.82 2.41 14.63
C VAL A 86 -11.49 2.23 15.98
N GLN A 87 -10.99 1.28 16.76
CA GLN A 87 -11.35 1.16 18.16
C GLN A 87 -10.60 2.18 19.00
N ALA A 88 -11.32 3.22 19.42
CA ALA A 88 -10.78 4.30 20.24
C ALA A 88 -10.74 3.97 21.74
N ASN A 89 -11.28 2.82 22.19
CA ASN A 89 -11.30 2.46 23.60
C ASN A 89 -9.89 2.06 24.10
N PRO A 90 -9.20 2.89 24.92
CA PRO A 90 -7.86 2.58 25.41
C PRO A 90 -7.84 1.50 26.50
N MET A 91 -8.98 1.24 27.15
CA MET A 91 -9.12 0.23 28.22
C MET A 91 -9.36 -1.18 27.67
N HIS A 92 -9.84 -1.30 26.43
CA HIS A 92 -10.05 -2.59 25.77
C HIS A 92 -8.82 -3.05 24.96
N ALA A 93 -7.89 -2.15 24.63
CA ALA A 93 -6.66 -2.50 23.90
C ALA A 93 -5.64 -3.29 24.74
N LYS A 94 -5.72 -3.20 26.08
CA LYS A 94 -4.91 -3.99 27.00
C LYS A 94 -5.79 -5.06 27.63
N ALA A 95 -5.68 -6.30 27.15
CA ALA A 95 -6.09 -7.44 27.95
C ALA A 95 -5.24 -7.42 29.22
N SER A 96 -5.74 -6.81 30.29
CA SER A 96 -5.08 -6.81 31.59
C SER A 96 -4.77 -8.26 31.95
N GLU A 97 -3.55 -8.58 32.37
CA GLU A 97 -3.16 -9.94 32.76
C GLU A 97 -3.72 -10.32 34.16
N LEU A 98 -4.45 -9.41 34.81
CA LEU A 98 -5.00 -9.63 36.14
C LEU A 98 -6.18 -10.62 36.11
N PRO A 99 -6.30 -11.54 37.09
CA PRO A 99 -7.41 -12.47 37.23
C PRO A 99 -8.77 -11.74 37.19
N ARG A 100 -9.78 -12.35 36.56
CA ARG A 100 -11.13 -11.76 36.35
C ARG A 100 -11.81 -11.31 37.67
N HIS A 101 -11.37 -11.86 38.81
CA HIS A 101 -11.93 -11.61 40.15
C HIS A 101 -11.40 -10.37 40.87
N SER A 102 -10.30 -9.76 40.41
CA SER A 102 -9.69 -8.56 41.04
C SER A 102 -9.84 -7.30 40.19
N ARG A 103 -10.66 -7.33 39.13
CA ARG A 103 -10.87 -6.19 38.23
C ARG A 103 -12.05 -5.35 38.72
N PRO A 104 -11.89 -4.05 39.01
CA PRO A 104 -13.02 -3.13 39.07
C PRO A 104 -13.56 -2.97 37.63
N SER A 105 -14.50 -3.82 37.22
CA SER A 105 -15.14 -3.72 35.91
C SER A 105 -16.15 -2.59 35.94
N ILE A 106 -15.76 -1.41 35.45
CA ILE A 106 -16.70 -0.33 35.17
C ILE A 106 -17.50 -0.77 33.94
N LEU A 107 -18.75 -1.19 34.11
CA LEU A 107 -19.60 -1.75 33.04
C LEU A 107 -19.68 -0.87 31.79
N ALA A 108 -19.54 0.45 31.93
CA ALA A 108 -19.57 1.40 30.81
C ALA A 108 -18.24 1.48 30.02
N ALA A 109 -17.12 1.01 30.59
CA ALA A 109 -15.79 1.07 29.98
C ALA A 109 -15.45 -0.19 29.13
N ASP A 110 -16.33 -1.19 29.13
CA ASP A 110 -16.17 -2.45 28.39
C ASP A 110 -16.65 -2.35 26.93
N GLN A 111 -17.44 -1.33 26.58
CA GLN A 111 -17.99 -1.21 25.24
C GLN A 111 -16.90 -0.77 24.22
N PRO A 112 -16.78 -1.43 23.06
CA PRO A 112 -15.89 -0.98 22.00
C PRO A 112 -16.40 0.35 21.42
N LEU A 113 -15.66 1.44 21.66
CA LEU A 113 -15.94 2.73 21.02
C LEU A 113 -15.31 2.72 19.62
N VAL A 114 -16.13 2.48 18.60
CA VAL A 114 -15.72 2.47 17.20
C VAL A 114 -15.93 3.87 16.62
N VAL A 115 -14.85 4.51 16.18
CA VAL A 115 -14.89 5.87 15.64
C VAL A 115 -14.42 5.87 14.19
N PRO A 116 -15.12 6.54 13.27
CA PRO A 116 -14.64 6.69 11.90
C PRO A 116 -13.37 7.54 11.87
N MET A 117 -12.42 7.14 11.04
CA MET A 117 -11.12 7.78 10.86
C MET A 117 -10.84 7.92 9.37
N ILE A 118 -10.31 9.07 8.99
CA ILE A 118 -9.81 9.32 7.63
C ILE A 118 -8.29 9.29 7.70
N LEU A 119 -7.69 8.49 6.83
CA LEU A 119 -6.26 8.33 6.64
C LEU A 119 -5.87 8.89 5.29
N ARG A 120 -4.85 9.72 5.27
CA ARG A 120 -4.20 10.20 4.06
C ARG A 120 -2.79 9.65 4.01
N ILE A 121 -2.50 8.93 2.94
CA ILE A 121 -1.18 8.43 2.60
C ILE A 121 -0.61 9.38 1.54
N SER A 122 0.57 9.93 1.79
CA SER A 122 1.20 10.97 0.97
C SER A 122 2.72 10.83 0.97
N ASP A 123 3.40 11.60 0.12
CA ASP A 123 4.86 11.67 0.02
C ASP A 123 5.50 10.27 -0.13
N LEU A 124 4.93 9.44 -1.00
CA LEU A 124 5.41 8.08 -1.24
C LEU A 124 6.77 8.13 -1.96
N LYS A 125 7.83 7.71 -1.27
CA LYS A 125 9.16 7.55 -1.85
C LYS A 125 9.48 6.08 -2.02
N LEU A 126 9.73 5.68 -3.26
CA LEU A 126 10.12 4.33 -3.61
C LEU A 126 11.53 4.33 -4.19
N ARG A 127 12.32 3.35 -3.78
CA ARG A 127 13.63 3.07 -4.37
C ARG A 127 13.85 1.58 -4.39
N GLY A 128 13.82 0.98 -5.57
CA GLY A 128 13.91 -0.46 -5.74
C GLY A 128 14.64 -0.87 -7.01
N ILE A 129 15.23 -2.06 -6.97
CA ILE A 129 15.74 -2.80 -8.13
C ILE A 129 14.61 -3.72 -8.59
N VAL A 130 14.16 -3.46 -9.80
CA VAL A 130 13.05 -4.15 -10.45
C VAL A 130 13.59 -5.06 -11.54
N VAL A 131 13.16 -6.31 -11.53
CA VAL A 131 13.34 -7.23 -12.65
C VAL A 131 12.06 -7.24 -13.46
N LEU A 132 12.16 -6.80 -14.70
CA LEU A 132 11.06 -6.86 -15.65
C LEU A 132 11.33 -8.01 -16.61
N VAL A 133 10.38 -8.94 -16.69
CA VAL A 133 10.37 -10.02 -17.66
C VAL A 133 9.13 -9.82 -18.53
N VAL A 134 9.34 -9.55 -19.81
CA VAL A 134 8.27 -9.45 -20.81
C VAL A 134 8.39 -10.66 -21.72
N SER A 135 7.30 -11.40 -21.89
CA SER A 135 7.22 -12.54 -22.80
C SER A 135 5.92 -12.42 -23.58
N LYS A 136 5.95 -12.44 -24.92
CA LYS A 136 4.71 -12.28 -25.71
C LYS A 136 3.70 -13.41 -25.42
N THR A 137 4.20 -14.60 -25.09
CA THR A 137 3.38 -15.78 -24.75
C THR A 137 2.91 -15.85 -23.30
N LYS A 138 3.63 -15.19 -22.36
CA LYS A 138 3.39 -15.35 -20.92
C LYS A 138 3.01 -14.04 -20.21
N GLY A 139 2.97 -12.91 -20.90
CA GLY A 139 2.71 -11.63 -20.28
C GLY A 139 3.94 -10.92 -19.72
N VAL A 140 3.66 -9.88 -18.96
CA VAL A 140 4.63 -9.05 -18.27
C VAL A 140 4.66 -9.45 -16.80
N THR A 141 5.85 -9.69 -16.27
CA THR A 141 6.06 -9.94 -14.84
C THR A 141 7.08 -8.95 -14.32
N LEU A 142 6.71 -8.26 -13.25
CA LEU A 142 7.55 -7.28 -12.57
C LEU A 142 7.82 -7.79 -11.16
N VAL A 143 9.09 -7.93 -10.77
CA VAL A 143 9.46 -8.41 -9.43
C VAL A 143 10.49 -7.47 -8.81
N PHE A 144 10.25 -7.05 -7.57
CA PHE A 144 11.23 -6.29 -6.79
C PHE A 144 12.25 -7.24 -6.16
N LYS A 145 13.55 -7.00 -6.39
CA LYS A 145 14.64 -7.80 -5.80
C LYS A 145 14.99 -7.39 -4.37
N ASN A 146 14.76 -6.13 -4.06
CA ASN A 146 14.92 -5.55 -2.73
C ASN A 146 13.61 -4.90 -2.33
N ASP A 147 13.56 -4.48 -1.08
CA ASP A 147 12.46 -3.67 -0.59
C ASP A 147 12.33 -2.35 -1.37
N PRO A 148 11.17 -2.09 -1.99
CA PRO A 148 10.95 -0.89 -2.78
C PRO A 148 10.55 0.36 -1.98
N LEU A 149 10.12 0.22 -0.72
CA LEU A 149 9.56 1.35 0.04
C LEU A 149 10.65 2.05 0.87
N GLU A 150 10.97 3.31 0.53
CA GLU A 150 11.96 4.09 1.27
C GLU A 150 11.31 4.92 2.40
N SER A 151 10.25 5.65 2.08
CA SER A 151 9.50 6.40 3.10
C SER A 151 8.07 6.66 2.66
N ILE A 152 7.19 6.78 3.64
CA ILE A 152 5.79 7.13 3.45
C ILE A 152 5.32 8.05 4.55
N ARG A 153 4.48 9.03 4.21
CA ARG A 153 3.83 9.90 5.19
C ARG A 153 2.37 9.52 5.34
N VAL A 154 2.01 9.11 6.54
CA VAL A 154 0.63 8.82 6.93
C VAL A 154 0.13 9.95 7.83
N SER A 155 -0.97 10.59 7.44
CA SER A 155 -1.68 11.59 8.24
C SER A 155 -3.10 11.10 8.54
N SER A 156 -3.58 11.37 9.74
CA SER A 156 -4.86 10.89 10.25
C SER A 156 -5.64 12.01 10.92
N THR A 157 -6.97 11.92 10.93
CA THR A 157 -7.82 12.77 11.78
C THR A 157 -7.49 12.66 13.27
N PHE A 158 -6.79 11.60 13.70
CA PHE A 158 -6.34 11.40 15.09
C PHE A 158 -4.84 11.66 15.30
N ASP A 159 -4.21 12.51 14.47
CA ASP A 159 -2.77 12.84 14.58
C ASP A 159 -2.35 13.45 15.93
N SER A 160 -3.30 13.93 16.74
CA SER A 160 -3.06 14.39 18.11
C SER A 160 -2.62 13.27 19.06
N VAL A 161 -2.87 12.00 18.71
CA VAL A 161 -2.50 10.85 19.53
C VAL A 161 -1.23 10.20 18.96
N SER A 162 -0.06 10.61 19.47
CA SER A 162 1.26 10.16 18.98
C SER A 162 1.38 8.64 18.88
N ILE A 163 0.83 7.91 19.86
CA ILE A 163 0.88 6.44 19.90
C ILE A 163 0.13 5.82 18.73
N LEU A 164 -1.06 6.36 18.40
CA LEU A 164 -1.85 5.86 17.28
C LEU A 164 -1.19 6.21 15.96
N ARG A 165 -0.65 7.43 15.83
CA ARG A 165 0.09 7.85 14.63
C ARG A 165 1.27 6.92 14.36
N ASP A 166 2.14 6.70 15.33
CA ASP A 166 3.35 5.90 15.15
C ASP A 166 3.00 4.41 14.88
N PHE A 167 1.94 3.90 15.52
CA PHE A 167 1.41 2.57 15.26
C PHE A 167 0.84 2.42 13.85
N LEU A 168 -0.03 3.35 13.43
CA LEU A 168 -0.64 3.36 12.10
C LEU A 168 0.40 3.52 11.00
N GLN A 169 1.39 4.39 11.20
CA GLN A 169 2.49 4.58 10.26
C GLN A 169 3.26 3.28 10.04
N ARG A 170 3.72 2.62 11.11
CA ARG A 170 4.44 1.34 11.00
C ARG A 170 3.61 0.25 10.36
N GLN A 171 2.33 0.17 10.71
CA GLN A 171 1.46 -0.87 10.19
C GLN A 171 1.15 -0.66 8.71
N ILE A 172 0.87 0.57 8.28
CA ILE A 172 0.62 0.89 6.87
C ILE A 172 1.90 0.70 6.05
N GLU A 173 3.06 1.07 6.58
CA GLU A 173 4.36 0.83 5.92
C GLU A 173 4.60 -0.67 5.70
N ALA A 174 4.37 -1.50 6.72
CA ALA A 174 4.51 -2.95 6.61
C ALA A 174 3.51 -3.56 5.60
N GLN A 175 2.25 -3.12 5.62
CA GLN A 175 1.25 -3.57 4.66
C GLN A 175 1.62 -3.15 3.23
N LEU A 176 1.97 -1.89 3.00
CA LEU A 176 2.33 -1.41 1.67
C LEU A 176 3.58 -2.13 1.12
N ARG A 177 4.54 -2.44 1.99
CA ARG A 177 5.70 -3.25 1.62
C ARG A 177 5.28 -4.64 1.12
N ASN A 178 4.35 -5.31 1.81
CA ASN A 178 3.83 -6.61 1.38
C ASN A 178 3.06 -6.47 0.05
N LEU A 179 2.24 -5.43 -0.09
CA LEU A 179 1.49 -5.15 -1.32
C LEU A 179 2.42 -4.98 -2.53
N LEU A 180 3.51 -4.22 -2.37
CA LEU A 180 4.47 -3.98 -3.45
C LEU A 180 5.29 -5.22 -3.81
N GLN A 181 5.61 -6.08 -2.83
CA GLN A 181 6.44 -7.26 -3.06
C GLN A 181 5.65 -8.48 -3.55
N GLU A 182 4.44 -8.70 -3.05
CA GLU A 182 3.66 -9.91 -3.31
C GLU A 182 2.53 -9.67 -4.31
N ASP A 183 1.70 -8.65 -4.08
CA ASP A 183 0.47 -8.46 -4.85
C ASP A 183 0.71 -7.68 -6.16
N LEU A 184 1.58 -6.66 -6.17
CA LEU A 184 1.85 -5.84 -7.36
C LEU A 184 2.38 -6.67 -8.54
N PRO A 185 3.35 -7.60 -8.39
CA PRO A 185 3.77 -8.49 -9.46
C PRO A 185 2.62 -9.27 -10.10
N VAL A 186 1.70 -9.76 -9.27
CA VAL A 186 0.53 -10.54 -9.69
C VAL A 186 -0.48 -9.65 -10.39
N MET A 187 -0.73 -8.43 -9.88
CA MET A 187 -1.61 -7.44 -10.50
C MET A 187 -1.11 -7.05 -11.90
N ILE A 188 0.17 -6.73 -12.05
CA ILE A 188 0.76 -6.39 -13.35
C ILE A 188 0.67 -7.57 -14.32
N HIS A 189 0.94 -8.77 -13.83
CA HIS A 189 0.82 -9.97 -14.65
C HIS A 189 -0.62 -10.16 -15.17
N ASN A 190 -1.61 -10.08 -14.28
CA ASN A 190 -3.02 -10.21 -14.64
C ASN A 190 -3.49 -9.11 -15.61
N LEU A 191 -3.06 -7.86 -15.40
CA LEU A 191 -3.34 -6.76 -16.31
C LEU A 191 -2.69 -7.00 -17.68
N SER A 192 -1.44 -7.48 -17.70
CA SER A 192 -0.74 -7.74 -18.96
C SER A 192 -1.41 -8.82 -19.80
N LEU A 193 -2.01 -9.84 -19.18
CA LEU A 193 -2.74 -10.89 -19.89
C LEU A 193 -4.03 -10.39 -20.54
N ARG A 194 -4.58 -9.26 -20.08
CA ARG A 194 -5.79 -8.65 -20.66
C ARG A 194 -5.49 -7.74 -21.85
N TYR A 195 -4.30 -7.15 -21.89
CA TYR A 195 -3.87 -6.23 -22.95
C TYR A 195 -2.97 -6.89 -24.02
N ILE A 196 -2.78 -8.21 -23.95
CA ILE A 196 -2.20 -9.05 -25.01
C ILE A 196 -3.33 -9.66 -25.82
#